data_AF-A0A924G2U0-F1
#
_entry.id   AF-A0A924G2U0-F1
#
_cell.length_a   1.000
_cell.length_b   1.000
_cell.length_c   1.000
_cell.angle_alpha   90.00
_cell.angle_beta   90.00
_cell.angle_gamma   90.00
#
_symmetry.space_group_name_H-M   'P 1'
#
loop_
_entity.id
_entity.type
_entity.pdbx_description
1 polymer ?
#
loop_
_entity_poly.entity_id
_entity_poly.type
_entity_poly.pdbx_seq_one_letter_code
_entity_poly.pdbx_strand_id
1 'polypeptide(L)'
;MNRKAKAENETGLSTNSSLSAGRFFKKDGTPNIEVRGMSFFARLNVYHAMLSIKTWKFILAIMLFFVIVNLLFACVYLMIGLEHLGGMVAHNDAEKFGEAFFFSAQTFTTVGYGRINPIGFWASFTASLEALVGLMSFALATGLLYGRFARPTSYIRYSKNALFAPFKNEVSIMFRMVPYTKNYLVNVEVRVTLALRLFEDGTMKNKFFNLPLDIA
;
A
#
# COMPACT_ATOMS: atom_id res chain seq x y z
N MET A 1 16.07 27.43 28.99
CA MET A 1 15.33 27.26 27.71
C MET A 1 15.63 28.44 26.81
N ASN A 2 16.02 28.21 25.56
CA ASN A 2 16.33 29.27 24.60
C ASN A 2 15.04 30.05 24.25
N ARG A 3 14.97 31.33 24.62
CA ARG A 3 13.81 32.21 24.37
C ARG A 3 13.61 32.57 22.89
N LYS A 4 14.59 32.28 22.01
CA LYS A 4 14.52 32.57 20.57
C LYS A 4 13.94 31.44 19.72
N ALA A 5 13.66 30.27 20.30
CA ALA A 5 13.14 29.14 19.56
C ALA A 5 11.67 29.36 19.13
N LYS A 6 11.42 29.40 17.82
CA LYS A 6 10.06 29.49 17.27
C LYS A 6 9.42 28.11 17.24
N ALA A 7 8.18 28.03 17.71
CA ALA A 7 7.39 26.81 17.64
C ALA A 7 6.71 26.71 16.27
N GLU A 8 6.73 25.51 15.69
CA GLU A 8 6.00 25.17 14.47
C GLU A 8 4.63 24.60 14.82
N ASN A 9 3.58 25.13 14.19
CA ASN A 9 2.20 24.72 14.42
C ASN A 9 1.74 23.59 13.47
N GLU A 10 2.47 23.34 12.38
CA GLU A 10 2.02 22.52 11.24
C GLU A 10 2.79 21.20 11.06
N THR A 11 3.03 20.45 12.14
CA THR A 11 3.76 19.17 12.05
C THR A 11 2.90 17.98 11.65
N GLY A 12 1.59 18.18 11.42
CA GLY A 12 0.63 17.13 11.09
C GLY A 12 0.33 16.16 12.24
N LEU A 13 0.89 16.40 13.42
CA LEU A 13 0.57 15.70 14.67
C LEU A 13 -0.50 16.49 15.41
N SER A 14 -1.52 15.81 15.92
CA SER A 14 -2.63 16.48 16.63
C SER A 14 -2.10 17.38 17.75
N THR A 15 -2.57 18.63 17.75
CA THR A 15 -2.31 19.64 18.79
C THR A 15 -3.04 19.33 20.10
N ASN A 16 -3.99 18.39 20.09
CA ASN A 16 -4.70 17.92 21.27
C ASN A 16 -3.81 16.97 22.10
N SER A 17 -3.13 17.58 23.06
CA SER A 17 -2.20 17.00 24.03
C SER A 17 -2.86 16.15 25.13
N SER A 18 -4.17 16.29 25.35
CA SER A 18 -4.87 15.67 26.49
C SER A 18 -4.95 14.15 26.42
N LEU A 19 -4.74 13.56 25.23
CA LEU A 19 -4.92 12.12 24.98
C LEU A 19 -3.62 11.36 24.70
N SER A 20 -2.49 12.05 24.49
CA SER A 20 -1.28 11.39 23.98
C SER A 20 -0.24 11.23 25.09
N ALA A 21 -0.39 10.27 25.98
CA ALA A 21 0.68 9.91 26.93
C ALA A 21 1.71 9.00 26.22
N GLY A 22 2.95 9.46 26.02
CA GLY A 22 4.05 8.63 25.52
C GLY A 22 4.83 9.23 24.34
N ARG A 23 5.50 8.36 23.58
CA ARG A 23 6.36 8.73 22.45
C ARG A 23 5.52 9.02 21.19
N PHE A 24 5.81 10.11 20.48
CA PHE A 24 5.12 10.51 19.24
C PHE A 24 5.37 9.58 18.05
N PHE A 25 6.60 9.06 17.92
CA PHE A 25 6.99 8.13 16.85
C PHE A 25 7.66 6.89 17.46
N LYS A 26 7.49 5.73 16.83
CA LYS A 26 8.24 4.52 17.20
C LYS A 26 9.69 4.63 16.68
N LYS A 27 10.57 3.73 17.15
CA LYS A 27 11.99 3.71 16.71
C LYS A 27 12.16 3.35 15.23
N ASP A 28 11.14 2.79 14.60
CA ASP A 28 11.07 2.48 13.17
C ASP A 28 10.59 3.67 12.32
N GLY A 29 10.31 4.83 12.93
CA GLY A 29 9.83 6.03 12.26
C GLY A 29 8.32 6.08 12.04
N THR A 30 7.56 5.04 12.41
CA THR A 30 6.11 5.07 12.27
C THR A 30 5.46 5.98 13.33
N PRO A 31 4.46 6.80 12.96
CA PRO A 31 3.71 7.60 13.92
C PRO A 31 3.00 6.71 14.94
N ASN A 32 3.09 7.07 16.22
CA ASN A 32 2.39 6.38 17.30
C ASN A 32 1.04 7.06 17.57
N ILE A 33 0.19 7.11 16.54
CA ILE A 33 -1.13 7.75 16.58
C ILE A 33 -2.18 6.72 16.19
N GLU A 34 -3.28 6.69 16.94
CA GLU A 34 -4.47 5.93 16.58
C GLU A 34 -5.56 6.90 16.10
N VAL A 35 -5.98 6.79 14.83
CA VAL A 35 -7.04 7.63 14.27
C VAL A 35 -8.41 7.00 14.56
N ARG A 36 -9.21 7.63 15.41
CA ARG A 36 -10.58 7.21 15.75
C ARG A 36 -11.63 8.08 15.05
N GLY A 37 -12.83 7.52 14.80
CA GLY A 37 -13.99 8.28 14.29
C GLY A 37 -14.18 8.35 12.77
N MET A 38 -13.35 7.69 11.96
CA MET A 38 -13.57 7.62 10.50
C MET A 38 -14.44 6.42 10.11
N SER A 39 -15.42 6.64 9.22
CA SER A 39 -16.25 5.59 8.62
C SER A 39 -15.42 4.53 7.89
N PHE A 40 -15.88 3.28 7.87
CA PHE A 40 -15.17 2.15 7.22
C PHE A 40 -14.89 2.41 5.73
N PHE A 41 -15.86 2.96 4.99
CA PHE A 41 -15.68 3.29 3.57
C PHE A 41 -14.73 4.45 3.34
N ALA A 42 -14.70 5.45 4.24
CA ALA A 42 -13.74 6.55 4.17
C ALA A 42 -12.29 6.09 4.43
N ARG A 43 -12.12 4.94 5.10
CA ARG A 43 -10.80 4.32 5.33
C ARG A 43 -10.34 3.44 4.17
N LEU A 44 -11.23 3.06 3.25
CA LEU A 44 -10.93 2.13 2.16
C LEU A 44 -10.20 2.85 1.00
N ASN A 45 -8.94 3.18 1.23
CA ASN A 45 -8.04 3.57 0.15
C ASN A 45 -7.42 2.32 -0.48
N VAL A 46 -8.16 1.69 -1.40
CA VAL A 46 -7.80 0.40 -2.02
C VAL A 46 -6.41 0.45 -2.66
N TYR A 47 -6.07 1.56 -3.33
CA TYR A 47 -4.76 1.74 -3.96
C TYR A 47 -3.63 1.70 -2.92
N HIS A 48 -3.69 2.54 -1.89
CA HIS A 48 -2.67 2.55 -0.84
C HIS A 48 -2.63 1.25 -0.02
N ALA A 49 -3.79 0.61 0.20
CA ALA A 49 -3.85 -0.70 0.83
C ALA A 49 -3.09 -1.75 -0.01
N MET A 50 -3.36 -1.83 -1.31
CA MET A 50 -2.67 -2.74 -2.24
C MET A 50 -1.16 -2.47 -2.35
N LEU A 51 -0.72 -1.23 -2.21
CA LEU A 51 0.71 -0.89 -2.19
C LEU A 51 1.42 -1.21 -0.86
N SER A 52 0.69 -1.26 0.26
CA SER A 52 1.27 -1.37 1.60
C SER A 52 1.22 -2.78 2.20
N ILE A 53 0.33 -3.66 1.73
CA ILE A 53 0.27 -5.05 2.21
C ILE A 53 1.56 -5.83 1.89
N LYS A 54 1.82 -6.90 2.65
CA LYS A 54 2.94 -7.82 2.39
C LYS A 54 2.82 -8.47 1.00
N THR A 55 3.94 -8.72 0.32
CA THR A 55 3.98 -9.24 -1.05
C THR A 55 3.21 -10.54 -1.24
N TRP A 56 3.29 -11.49 -0.30
CA TRP A 56 2.50 -12.72 -0.38
C TRP A 56 0.99 -12.46 -0.34
N LYS A 57 0.52 -11.55 0.53
CA LYS A 57 -0.90 -11.17 0.59
C LYS A 57 -1.37 -10.50 -0.69
N PHE A 58 -0.48 -9.74 -1.33
CA PHE A 58 -0.75 -9.11 -2.62
C PHE A 58 -0.90 -10.14 -3.75
N ILE A 59 0.03 -11.10 -3.85
CA ILE A 59 -0.07 -12.20 -4.83
C ILE A 59 -1.34 -13.01 -4.60
N LEU A 60 -1.64 -13.34 -3.33
CA LEU A 60 -2.87 -14.05 -2.97
C LEU A 60 -4.12 -13.26 -3.36
N ALA A 61 -4.13 -11.94 -3.17
CA ALA A 61 -5.26 -11.10 -3.57
C ALA A 61 -5.48 -11.09 -5.09
N ILE A 62 -4.41 -11.05 -5.89
CA ILE A 62 -4.51 -11.16 -7.36
C ILE A 62 -5.05 -12.54 -7.76
N MET A 63 -4.54 -13.62 -7.17
CA MET A 63 -5.00 -14.98 -7.45
C MET A 63 -6.48 -15.15 -7.09
N LEU A 64 -6.91 -14.60 -5.95
CA LEU A 64 -8.30 -14.67 -5.50
C LEU A 64 -9.22 -13.83 -6.40
N PHE A 65 -8.78 -12.63 -6.80
CA PHE A 65 -9.50 -11.83 -7.80
C PHE A 65 -9.66 -12.57 -9.12
N PHE A 66 -8.59 -13.19 -9.62
CA PHE A 66 -8.62 -14.02 -10.81
C PHE A 66 -9.65 -15.15 -10.69
N VAL A 67 -9.60 -15.94 -9.61
CA VAL A 67 -10.56 -17.03 -9.40
C VAL A 67 -11.99 -16.52 -9.33
N ILE A 68 -12.25 -15.44 -8.60
CA ILE A 68 -13.61 -14.87 -8.44
C ILE A 68 -14.16 -14.39 -9.79
N VAL A 69 -13.38 -13.63 -10.56
CA VAL A 69 -13.86 -13.11 -11.84
C VAL A 69 -14.16 -14.24 -12.81
N ASN A 70 -13.28 -15.24 -12.91
CA ASN A 70 -13.52 -16.39 -13.78
C ASN A 70 -14.70 -17.25 -13.30
N LEU A 71 -14.91 -17.36 -11.99
CA LEU A 71 -16.10 -18.01 -11.44
C LEU A 71 -17.38 -17.27 -11.83
N LEU A 72 -17.38 -15.94 -11.80
CA LEU A 72 -18.52 -15.12 -12.21
C LEU A 72 -18.82 -15.29 -13.70
N PHE A 73 -17.81 -15.25 -14.57
CA PHE A 73 -18.01 -15.48 -16.00
C PHE A 73 -18.45 -16.92 -16.31
N ALA A 74 -17.89 -17.91 -15.62
CA ALA A 74 -18.37 -19.30 -15.72
C ALA A 74 -19.87 -19.41 -15.39
N CYS A 75 -20.33 -18.74 -14.33
CA CYS A 75 -21.76 -18.67 -14.00
C CYS A 75 -22.58 -17.97 -15.09
N VAL A 76 -22.06 -16.92 -15.71
CA VAL A 76 -22.72 -16.25 -16.85
C VAL A 76 -22.83 -17.19 -18.04
N TYR A 77 -21.79 -17.96 -18.37
CA TYR A 77 -21.85 -18.95 -19.44
C TYR A 77 -22.86 -20.06 -19.15
N LEU A 78 -22.99 -20.50 -17.89
CA LEU A 78 -24.04 -21.43 -17.49
C LEU A 78 -25.44 -20.85 -17.70
N MET A 79 -25.64 -19.55 -17.41
CA MET A 79 -26.93 -18.87 -17.63
C MET A 79 -27.27 -18.69 -19.11
N ILE A 80 -26.27 -18.45 -19.96
CA ILE A 80 -26.44 -18.37 -21.42
C ILE A 80 -26.80 -19.73 -22.02
N GLY A 81 -26.37 -20.81 -21.37
CA GLY A 81 -26.59 -22.18 -21.80
C GLY A 81 -25.32 -22.77 -22.39
N LEU A 82 -24.97 -23.94 -21.89
CA LEU A 82 -23.76 -24.68 -22.26
C LEU A 82 -23.77 -25.17 -23.70
N GLU A 83 -24.94 -25.28 -24.35
CA GLU A 83 -25.03 -25.55 -25.80
C GLU A 83 -24.30 -24.51 -26.68
N HIS A 84 -24.07 -23.31 -26.14
CA HIS A 84 -23.33 -22.24 -26.82
C HIS A 84 -21.81 -22.32 -26.60
N LEU A 85 -21.30 -23.33 -25.89
CA LEU A 85 -19.88 -23.64 -25.77
C LEU A 85 -19.56 -24.90 -26.57
N GLY A 86 -19.04 -24.72 -27.77
CA GLY A 86 -18.61 -25.80 -28.64
C GLY A 86 -17.38 -26.52 -28.09
N GLY A 87 -17.27 -27.83 -28.35
CA GLY A 87 -16.09 -28.61 -27.98
C GLY A 87 -16.03 -29.09 -26.53
N MET A 88 -17.13 -28.97 -25.78
CA MET A 88 -17.27 -29.59 -24.47
C MET A 88 -17.44 -31.11 -24.58
N VAL A 89 -16.77 -31.83 -23.69
CA VAL A 89 -16.78 -33.30 -23.63
C VAL A 89 -17.42 -33.79 -22.32
N ALA A 90 -17.61 -32.89 -21.35
CA ALA A 90 -18.15 -33.20 -20.03
C ALA A 90 -19.54 -33.85 -20.07
N HIS A 91 -19.70 -34.93 -19.30
CA HIS A 91 -20.96 -35.67 -19.20
C HIS A 91 -21.74 -35.29 -17.95
N ASN A 92 -21.03 -35.00 -16.85
CA ASN A 92 -21.60 -34.65 -15.55
C ASN A 92 -21.69 -33.13 -15.33
N ASP A 93 -22.62 -32.67 -14.50
CA ASP A 93 -22.82 -31.23 -14.27
C ASP A 93 -21.61 -30.54 -13.61
N ALA A 94 -20.90 -31.25 -12.73
CA ALA A 94 -19.67 -30.75 -12.12
C ALA A 94 -18.52 -30.59 -13.14
N GLU A 95 -18.42 -31.52 -14.11
CA GLU A 95 -17.42 -31.45 -15.18
C GLU A 95 -17.74 -30.31 -16.13
N LYS A 96 -19.01 -30.13 -16.48
CA LYS A 96 -19.48 -29.02 -17.32
C LYS A 96 -19.15 -27.65 -16.69
N PHE A 97 -19.36 -27.51 -15.39
CA PHE A 97 -18.96 -26.31 -14.66
C PHE A 97 -17.43 -26.09 -14.71
N GLY A 98 -16.66 -27.16 -14.50
CA GLY A 98 -15.20 -27.11 -14.59
C GLY A 98 -14.73 -26.67 -15.98
N GLU A 99 -15.29 -27.23 -17.05
CA GLU A 99 -14.97 -26.85 -18.43
C GLU A 99 -15.33 -25.39 -18.72
N ALA A 100 -16.48 -24.91 -18.25
CA ALA A 100 -16.87 -23.51 -18.37
C ALA A 100 -15.92 -22.56 -17.61
N PHE A 101 -15.49 -22.95 -16.40
CA PHE A 101 -14.49 -22.20 -15.64
C PHE A 101 -13.13 -22.16 -16.36
N PHE A 102 -12.67 -23.28 -16.92
CA PHE A 102 -11.43 -23.30 -17.68
C PHE A 102 -11.51 -22.53 -18.99
N PHE A 103 -12.66 -22.53 -19.66
CA PHE A 103 -12.91 -21.68 -20.82
C PHE A 103 -12.83 -20.19 -20.46
N SER A 104 -13.49 -19.79 -19.37
CA SER A 104 -13.41 -18.45 -18.81
C SER A 104 -11.95 -18.07 -18.49
N ALA A 105 -11.22 -18.92 -17.76
CA ALA A 105 -9.81 -18.72 -17.45
C ALA A 105 -8.93 -18.52 -18.70
N GLN A 106 -9.13 -19.32 -19.75
CA GLN A 106 -8.40 -19.20 -21.01
C GLN A 106 -8.75 -17.93 -21.79
N THR A 107 -10.00 -17.50 -21.73
CA THR A 107 -10.49 -16.28 -22.38
C THR A 107 -9.97 -15.03 -21.65
N PHE A 108 -10.10 -15.00 -20.33
CA PHE A 108 -9.63 -13.92 -19.46
C PHE A 108 -8.11 -13.71 -19.56
N THR A 109 -7.34 -14.80 -19.64
CA THR A 109 -5.88 -14.74 -19.81
C THR A 109 -5.43 -14.59 -21.26
N THR A 110 -6.37 -14.59 -22.22
CA THR A 110 -6.11 -14.58 -23.66
C THR A 110 -5.27 -15.76 -24.17
N VAL A 111 -5.19 -16.86 -23.41
CA VAL A 111 -4.46 -18.08 -23.81
C VAL A 111 -5.20 -18.80 -24.93
N GLY A 112 -6.52 -18.96 -24.80
CA GLY A 112 -7.42 -19.45 -25.84
C GLY A 112 -6.91 -20.68 -26.63
N TYR A 113 -6.71 -21.83 -25.98
CA TYR A 113 -6.22 -23.05 -26.65
C TYR A 113 -7.10 -23.54 -27.81
N GLY A 114 -8.33 -23.05 -27.92
CA GLY A 114 -9.23 -23.32 -29.04
C GLY A 114 -10.00 -24.63 -28.95
N ARG A 115 -9.82 -25.42 -27.87
CA ARG A 115 -10.62 -26.63 -27.63
C ARG A 115 -12.10 -26.31 -27.39
N ILE A 116 -12.37 -25.32 -26.54
CA ILE A 116 -13.71 -24.82 -26.28
C ILE A 116 -13.84 -23.45 -26.93
N ASN A 117 -14.91 -23.25 -27.70
CA ASN A 117 -15.16 -22.00 -28.40
C ASN A 117 -16.61 -21.52 -28.21
N PRO A 118 -16.85 -20.21 -28.08
CA PRO A 118 -18.20 -19.68 -28.01
C PRO A 118 -18.91 -19.82 -29.37
N ILE A 119 -20.18 -20.19 -29.34
CA ILE A 119 -21.07 -20.33 -30.50
C ILE A 119 -22.28 -19.42 -30.26
N GLY A 120 -22.61 -18.59 -31.25
CA GLY A 120 -23.71 -17.63 -31.14
C GLY A 120 -23.29 -16.27 -30.58
N PHE A 121 -24.20 -15.29 -30.73
CA PHE A 121 -23.90 -13.88 -30.46
C PHE A 121 -23.61 -13.61 -28.99
N TRP A 122 -24.46 -14.09 -28.08
CA TRP A 122 -24.34 -13.79 -26.64
C TRP A 122 -23.10 -14.42 -25.99
N ALA A 123 -22.75 -15.66 -26.35
CA ALA A 123 -21.53 -16.29 -25.88
C ALA A 123 -20.28 -15.58 -26.41
N SER A 124 -20.26 -15.22 -27.71
CA SER A 124 -19.13 -14.52 -28.33
C SER A 124 -18.96 -13.09 -27.80
N PHE A 125 -20.06 -12.38 -27.56
CA PHE A 125 -20.06 -11.05 -26.95
C PHE A 125 -19.52 -11.11 -25.52
N THR A 126 -19.97 -12.08 -24.72
CA THR A 126 -19.50 -12.29 -23.35
C THR A 126 -18.01 -12.63 -23.32
N ALA A 127 -17.54 -13.52 -24.19
CA ALA A 127 -16.13 -13.86 -24.31
C ALA A 127 -15.27 -12.67 -24.73
N SER A 128 -15.76 -11.82 -25.63
CA SER A 128 -15.06 -10.60 -26.04
C SER A 128 -14.96 -9.59 -24.90
N LEU A 129 -16.05 -9.42 -24.13
CA LEU A 129 -16.06 -8.56 -22.94
C LEU A 129 -15.11 -9.10 -21.86
N GLU A 130 -15.13 -10.42 -21.63
CA GLU A 130 -14.25 -11.09 -20.69
C GLU A 130 -12.78 -10.89 -21.04
N ALA A 131 -12.41 -11.05 -22.31
CA ALA A 131 -11.06 -10.81 -22.79
C ALA A 131 -10.62 -9.36 -22.57
N LEU A 132 -11.51 -8.38 -22.79
CA LEU A 132 -11.24 -6.97 -22.51
C LEU A 132 -11.01 -6.72 -21.01
N VAL A 133 -11.88 -7.27 -20.15
CA VAL A 133 -11.74 -7.16 -18.68
C VAL A 133 -10.44 -7.81 -18.22
N GLY A 134 -10.07 -8.95 -18.80
CA GLY A 134 -8.81 -9.64 -18.54
C GLY A 134 -7.59 -8.79 -18.88
N LEU A 135 -7.57 -8.20 -20.08
CA LEU A 135 -6.51 -7.31 -20.53
C LEU A 135 -6.37 -6.07 -19.64
N MET A 136 -7.49 -5.42 -19.29
CA MET A 136 -7.48 -4.27 -18.36
C MET A 136 -6.99 -4.67 -16.97
N SER A 137 -7.43 -5.82 -16.46
CA SER A 137 -7.01 -6.35 -15.15
C SER A 137 -5.51 -6.65 -15.12
N PHE A 138 -4.96 -7.22 -16.20
CA PHE A 138 -3.53 -7.46 -16.33
C PHE A 138 -2.71 -6.17 -16.33
N ALA A 139 -3.18 -5.13 -17.04
CA ALA A 139 -2.55 -3.81 -17.04
C ALA A 139 -2.54 -3.18 -15.64
N LEU A 140 -3.67 -3.24 -14.93
CA LEU A 140 -3.77 -2.74 -13.54
C LEU A 140 -2.87 -3.52 -12.57
N ALA A 141 -2.87 -4.86 -12.66
CA ALA A 141 -2.02 -5.70 -11.81
C ALA A 141 -0.53 -5.42 -12.04
N THR A 142 -0.11 -5.24 -13.30
CA THR A 142 1.25 -4.88 -13.67
C THR A 142 1.62 -3.47 -13.16
N GLY A 143 0.70 -2.51 -13.28
CA GLY A 143 0.89 -1.15 -12.74
C GLY A 143 1.05 -1.14 -11.21
N LEU A 144 0.25 -1.95 -10.49
CA LEU A 144 0.37 -2.12 -9.04
C LEU A 144 1.68 -2.82 -8.65
N LEU A 145 2.09 -3.84 -9.39
CA LEU A 145 3.39 -4.49 -9.19
C LEU A 145 4.53 -3.47 -9.33
N TYR A 146 4.54 -2.71 -10.41
CA TYR A 146 5.54 -1.66 -10.61
C TYR A 146 5.49 -0.62 -9.49
N GLY A 147 4.30 -0.13 -9.10
CA GLY A 147 4.16 0.81 -8.00
C GLY A 147 4.69 0.29 -6.66
N ARG A 148 4.59 -1.03 -6.41
CA ARG A 148 5.17 -1.68 -5.23
C ARG A 148 6.69 -1.76 -5.31
N PHE A 149 7.25 -2.11 -6.46
CA PHE A 149 8.70 -2.19 -6.66
C PHE A 149 9.39 -0.83 -6.70
N ALA A 150 8.73 0.18 -7.26
CA ALA A 150 9.25 1.54 -7.36
C ALA A 150 9.18 2.31 -6.04
N ARG A 151 8.46 1.79 -5.03
CA ARG A 151 8.32 2.47 -3.74
C ARG A 151 9.68 2.53 -3.04
N PRO A 152 10.21 3.73 -2.75
CA PRO A 152 11.49 3.86 -2.10
C PRO A 152 11.40 3.33 -0.68
N THR A 153 12.32 2.43 -0.33
CA THR A 153 12.52 1.96 1.04
C THR A 153 13.69 2.71 1.65
N SER A 154 13.49 3.32 2.82
CA SER A 154 14.54 4.07 3.51
C SER A 154 15.57 3.12 4.11
N TYR A 155 16.72 2.99 3.46
CA TYR A 155 17.81 2.17 3.96
C TYR A 155 18.78 2.98 4.83
N ILE A 156 18.27 3.57 5.91
CA ILE A 156 19.05 4.39 6.85
C ILE A 156 19.02 3.72 8.22
N ARG A 157 20.18 3.57 8.85
CA ARG A 157 20.31 3.15 10.26
C ARG A 157 20.67 4.37 11.11
N TYR A 158 20.02 4.46 12.26
CA TYR A 158 20.27 5.51 13.25
C TYR A 158 21.04 4.96 14.45
N SER A 159 21.83 5.81 15.11
CA SER A 159 22.42 5.47 16.41
C SER A 159 21.33 5.20 17.44
N LYS A 160 21.54 4.20 18.31
CA LYS A 160 20.57 3.84 19.35
C LYS A 160 20.38 4.94 20.40
N ASN A 161 21.40 5.78 20.57
CA ASN A 161 21.49 6.83 21.56
C ASN A 161 21.90 8.14 20.87
N ALA A 162 21.39 9.25 21.40
CA ALA A 162 21.90 10.58 21.14
C ALA A 162 22.81 11.00 22.30
N LEU A 163 23.78 11.86 22.03
CA LEU A 163 24.76 12.33 22.99
C LEU A 163 24.62 13.83 23.19
N PHE A 164 24.90 14.30 24.40
CA PHE A 164 25.14 15.73 24.68
C PHE A 164 26.64 15.89 24.85
N ALA A 165 27.28 16.60 23.93
CA ALA A 165 28.73 16.77 23.93
C ALA A 165 29.14 18.19 23.51
N PRO A 166 30.28 18.69 23.99
CA PRO A 166 30.81 19.99 23.56
C PRO A 166 31.12 20.02 22.05
N PHE A 167 30.72 21.10 21.37
CA PHE A 167 30.99 21.37 19.96
C PHE A 167 31.01 22.88 19.71
N LYS A 168 32.07 23.39 19.05
CA LYS A 168 32.24 24.84 18.73
C LYS A 168 31.92 25.78 19.92
N ASN A 169 32.41 25.46 21.12
CA ASN A 169 32.21 26.18 22.39
C ASN A 169 30.80 26.13 23.02
N GLU A 170 29.87 25.35 22.45
CA GLU A 170 28.54 25.10 23.03
C GLU A 170 28.33 23.60 23.30
N VAL A 171 27.25 23.23 23.98
CA VAL A 171 26.84 21.82 24.15
C VAL A 171 25.80 21.48 23.08
N SER A 172 26.10 20.49 22.25
CA SER A 172 25.26 20.09 21.13
C SER A 172 24.70 18.69 21.32
N ILE A 173 23.51 18.46 20.75
CA ILE A 173 22.91 17.14 20.63
C ILE A 173 23.45 16.48 19.38
N MET A 174 24.10 15.33 19.54
CA MET A 174 24.70 14.58 18.45
C MET A 174 24.00 13.23 18.28
N PHE A 175 23.75 12.84 17.03
CA PHE A 175 23.29 11.51 16.65
C PHE A 175 23.94 11.13 15.32
N ARG A 176 24.01 9.84 15.01
CA ARG A 176 24.60 9.35 13.76
C ARG A 176 23.52 8.69 12.90
N MET A 177 23.58 8.93 11.61
CA MET A 177 22.83 8.20 10.60
C MET A 177 23.79 7.65 9.55
N VAL A 178 23.55 6.43 9.07
CA VAL A 178 24.38 5.78 8.05
C VAL A 178 23.48 5.06 7.05
N PRO A 179 23.68 5.25 5.73
CA PRO A 179 23.04 4.40 4.73
C PRO A 179 23.60 2.98 4.84
N TYR A 180 22.75 1.95 4.90
CA TYR A 180 23.20 0.55 4.94
C TYR A 180 23.07 -0.16 3.58
N THR A 181 23.19 0.61 2.49
CA THR A 181 23.19 0.09 1.11
C THR A 181 24.52 0.37 0.44
N LYS A 182 24.75 -0.28 -0.70
CA LYS A 182 25.88 0.01 -1.59
C LYS A 182 25.70 1.32 -2.38
N ASN A 183 24.48 1.85 -2.45
CA ASN A 183 24.17 3.05 -3.21
C ASN A 183 24.43 4.30 -2.34
N TYR A 184 25.02 5.32 -2.95
CA TYR A 184 25.20 6.62 -2.31
C TYR A 184 23.88 7.40 -2.28
N LEU A 185 23.63 8.08 -1.17
CA LEU A 185 22.53 9.03 -1.07
C LEU A 185 22.98 10.38 -1.64
N VAL A 186 22.24 10.92 -2.60
CA VAL A 186 22.47 12.24 -3.19
C VAL A 186 21.40 13.23 -2.69
N ASN A 187 21.75 14.50 -2.57
CA ASN A 187 20.85 15.57 -2.11
C ASN A 187 20.14 15.26 -0.77
N VAL A 188 20.90 14.78 0.21
CA VAL A 188 20.35 14.44 1.53
C VAL A 188 20.04 15.71 2.31
N GLU A 189 18.77 15.88 2.67
CA GLU A 189 18.32 16.89 3.63
C GLU A 189 17.91 16.20 4.94
N VAL A 190 18.43 16.69 6.06
CA VAL A 190 18.05 16.20 7.40
C VAL A 190 17.31 17.30 8.12
N ARG A 191 16.18 16.97 8.73
CA ARG A 191 15.40 17.87 9.60
C ARG A 191 15.22 17.22 10.96
N VAL A 192 15.51 17.96 12.01
CA VAL A 192 15.31 17.52 13.39
C VAL A 192 14.31 18.43 14.08
N THR A 193 13.26 17.83 14.61
CA THR A 193 12.19 18.53 15.31
C THR A 193 12.14 18.03 16.74
N LEU A 194 12.31 18.94 17.69
CA LEU A 194 12.16 18.69 19.12
C LEU A 194 10.69 18.90 19.51
N ALA A 195 10.03 17.84 19.95
CA ALA A 195 8.68 17.90 20.49
C ALA A 195 8.73 18.00 22.03
N LEU A 196 8.17 19.06 22.60
CA LEU A 196 8.08 19.28 24.05
C LEU A 196 6.62 19.48 24.45
N ARG A 197 6.26 18.97 25.63
CA ARG A 197 4.99 19.29 26.27
C ARG A 197 5.21 20.45 27.24
N LEU A 198 4.48 21.54 27.01
CA LEU A 198 4.58 22.76 27.80
C LEU A 198 3.21 23.08 28.40
N PHE A 199 3.20 23.60 29.61
CA PHE A 199 1.98 24.05 30.28
C PHE A 199 1.75 25.52 29.93
N GLU A 200 0.69 25.82 29.19
CA GLU A 200 0.31 27.17 28.77
C GLU A 200 -1.21 27.34 28.88
N ASP A 201 -1.65 28.49 29.40
CA ASP A 201 -3.07 28.85 29.54
C ASP A 201 -3.91 27.80 30.29
N GLY A 202 -3.34 27.19 31.33
CA GLY A 202 -4.03 26.16 32.13
C GLY A 202 -4.18 24.80 31.44
N THR A 203 -3.63 24.65 30.23
CA THR A 203 -3.68 23.40 29.45
C THR A 203 -2.27 22.94 29.10
N MET A 204 -2.03 21.63 29.13
CA MET A 204 -0.82 21.09 28.51
C MET A 204 -0.96 21.26 27.00
N LYS A 205 0.09 21.69 26.30
CA LYS A 205 0.14 21.77 24.83
C LYS A 205 1.43 21.12 24.34
N ASN A 206 1.37 20.41 23.21
CA ASN A 206 2.58 19.90 22.57
C ASN A 206 3.10 20.98 21.61
N LYS A 207 4.35 21.42 21.79
CA LYS A 207 5.05 22.35 20.89
C LYS A 207 6.21 21.66 20.19
N PHE A 208 6.41 22.02 18.93
CA PHE A 208 7.45 21.47 18.07
C PHE A 208 8.45 22.57 17.72
N PHE A 209 9.75 22.29 17.86
CA PHE A 209 10.82 23.23 17.58
C PHE A 209 11.77 22.63 16.57
N ASN A 210 11.97 23.27 15.43
CA ASN A 210 13.00 22.85 14.48
C ASN A 210 14.38 23.23 15.03
N LEU A 211 15.25 22.23 15.14
CA LEU A 211 16.63 22.43 15.58
C LEU A 211 17.51 22.66 14.34
N PRO A 212 18.23 23.79 14.24
CA PRO A 212 19.22 23.97 13.18
C PRO A 212 20.29 22.90 13.32
N LEU A 213 20.69 22.31 12.20
CA LEU A 213 21.68 21.25 12.16
C LEU A 213 22.99 21.80 11.61
N ASP A 214 24.08 21.39 12.24
CA ASP A 214 25.42 21.54 11.71
C ASP A 214 25.88 20.16 11.23
N ILE A 215 26.04 20.01 9.91
CA ILE A 215 26.47 18.76 9.29
C ILE A 215 27.98 18.86 9.16
N ALA A 216 28.70 18.18 10.06
CA ALA A 216 30.15 18.01 9.98
C ALA A 216 30.54 16.88 9.03
#